data_AF-A0A125MMG6-F1
#
_entry.id   AF-A0A125MMG6-F1
#
_cell.length_a   1.000
_cell.length_b   1.000
_cell.length_c   1.000
_cell.angle_alpha   90.00
_cell.angle_beta   90.00
_cell.angle_gamma   90.00
#
_symmetry.space_group_name_H-M   'P 1'
#
loop_
_entity.id
_entity.type
_entity.pdbx_description
1 polymer ?
#
loop_
_entity_poly.entity_id
_entity_poly.type
_entity_poly.pdbx_seq_one_letter_code
_entity_poly.pdbx_strand_id
1 'polypeptide(L)'
;MNWIALICLGASDGARVENLLDSATQLLALPQARALRGCSELFGDRHRPHRGGATVNLMLALEVEAGLTIEALEREFKRIEAAFGRQRDPRRAMPVPLDIDLLGRIGDGVQWQPRYDPGRAYLYHGLQQLPLPVLQRELDRVSAQRGFAPEQNASGFYGLASAAFVERYLAASATRRSMQTEMQR
;
A
#
# COMPACT_ATOMS: atom_id res chain seq x y z
N MET A 1 1.11 -14.65 17.25
CA MET A 1 0.28 -14.88 16.05
C MET A 1 0.81 -13.99 14.93
N ASN A 2 0.77 -14.44 13.68
CA ASN A 2 1.00 -13.55 12.54
C ASN A 2 0.03 -12.38 12.60
N TRP A 3 0.39 -11.28 11.95
CA TRP A 3 -0.47 -10.09 11.86
C TRP A 3 -0.48 -9.56 10.44
N ILE A 4 -1.51 -8.79 10.10
CA ILE A 4 -1.67 -8.21 8.75
C ILE A 4 -1.25 -6.74 8.80
N ALA A 5 -0.23 -6.38 8.03
CA ALA A 5 0.17 -5.01 7.79
C ALA A 5 -0.74 -4.36 6.74
N LEU A 6 -1.30 -3.20 7.07
CA LEU A 6 -2.03 -2.35 6.15
C LEU A 6 -1.06 -1.32 5.58
N ILE A 7 -0.71 -1.45 4.30
CA ILE A 7 0.38 -0.70 3.66
C ILE A 7 -0.20 0.16 2.55
N CYS A 8 0.19 1.44 2.51
CA CYS A 8 -0.07 2.35 1.40
C CYS A 8 1.22 2.54 0.60
N LEU A 9 1.12 2.35 -0.71
CA LEU A 9 2.14 2.69 -1.68
C LEU A 9 1.67 3.93 -2.45
N GLY A 10 2.53 4.92 -2.60
CA GLY A 10 2.24 6.17 -3.30
C GLY A 10 3.38 6.60 -4.21
N ALA A 11 3.06 7.08 -5.42
CA ALA A 11 4.06 7.63 -6.34
C ALA A 11 3.47 8.83 -7.11
N SER A 12 4.22 9.93 -7.13
CA SER A 12 3.84 11.18 -7.80
C SER A 12 4.84 11.60 -8.89
N ASP A 13 5.86 10.77 -9.16
CA ASP A 13 6.92 11.05 -10.14
C ASP A 13 7.40 9.80 -10.87
N GLY A 14 7.97 10.00 -12.06
CA GLY A 14 8.51 8.93 -12.89
C GLY A 14 7.48 7.89 -13.34
N ALA A 15 7.93 6.64 -13.45
CA ALA A 15 7.13 5.47 -13.82
C ALA A 15 6.27 4.99 -12.64
N ARG A 16 5.29 5.82 -12.24
CA ARG A 16 4.54 5.67 -10.99
C ARG A 16 3.89 4.29 -10.83
N VAL A 17 3.21 3.80 -11.86
CA VAL A 17 2.50 2.51 -11.81
C VAL A 17 3.48 1.36 -11.66
N GLU A 18 4.54 1.38 -12.45
CA GLU A 18 5.63 0.39 -12.42
C GLU A 18 6.31 0.38 -11.05
N ASN A 19 6.63 1.56 -10.51
CA ASN A 19 7.23 1.69 -9.18
C ASN A 19 6.35 1.07 -8.09
N LEU A 20 5.03 1.26 -8.14
CA LEU A 20 4.12 0.65 -7.16
C LEU A 20 4.07 -0.88 -7.31
N LEU A 21 3.98 -1.39 -8.54
CA LEU A 21 3.92 -2.83 -8.80
C LEU A 21 5.22 -3.55 -8.44
N ASP A 22 6.36 -2.94 -8.75
CA ASP A 22 7.69 -3.51 -8.49
C ASP A 22 8.03 -3.45 -6.99
N SER A 23 7.69 -2.36 -6.30
CA SER A 23 7.86 -2.26 -4.85
C SER A 23 6.93 -3.21 -4.10
N ALA A 24 5.67 -3.36 -4.52
CA ALA A 24 4.77 -4.38 -4.00
C ALA A 24 5.36 -5.80 -4.17
N THR A 25 5.92 -6.06 -5.35
CA THR A 25 6.62 -7.32 -5.64
C THR A 25 7.81 -7.54 -4.69
N GLN A 26 8.59 -6.50 -4.37
CA GLN A 26 9.68 -6.58 -3.37
C GLN A 26 9.15 -6.83 -1.95
N LEU A 27 8.07 -6.17 -1.54
CA LEU A 27 7.43 -6.36 -0.23
C LEU A 27 6.96 -7.81 -0.03
N LEU A 28 6.34 -8.40 -1.05
CA LEU A 28 5.89 -9.80 -1.02
C LEU A 28 7.04 -10.81 -0.96
N ALA A 29 8.26 -10.41 -1.32
CA ALA A 29 9.44 -11.28 -1.25
C ALA A 29 10.32 -11.03 -0.02
N LEU A 30 9.88 -10.18 0.91
CA LEU A 30 10.54 -10.09 2.20
C LEU A 30 10.49 -11.46 2.89
N PRO A 31 11.59 -11.93 3.53
CA PRO A 31 11.60 -13.22 4.21
C PRO A 31 10.48 -13.38 5.25
N GLN A 32 10.06 -12.27 5.86
CA GLN A 32 9.03 -12.20 6.90
C GLN A 32 7.61 -12.07 6.34
N ALA A 33 7.45 -11.89 5.03
CA ALA A 33 6.15 -11.92 4.37
C ALA A 33 5.63 -13.36 4.29
N ARG A 34 4.33 -13.54 4.55
CA ARG A 34 3.67 -14.85 4.55
C ARG A 34 2.65 -14.99 3.43
N ALA A 35 1.79 -13.98 3.27
CA ALA A 35 0.77 -14.00 2.24
C ALA A 35 0.27 -12.59 1.93
N LEU A 36 -0.10 -12.36 0.67
CA LEU A 36 -0.96 -11.24 0.32
C LEU A 36 -2.40 -11.59 0.73
N ARG A 37 -3.00 -10.80 1.62
CA ARG A 37 -4.38 -10.96 2.09
C ARG A 37 -5.38 -10.12 1.30
N GLY A 38 -4.88 -9.24 0.45
CA GLY A 38 -5.66 -8.47 -0.51
C GLY A 38 -4.92 -7.21 -0.95
N CYS A 39 -5.39 -6.61 -2.03
CA CYS A 39 -4.92 -5.30 -2.49
C CYS A 39 -6.08 -4.48 -3.05
N SER A 40 -5.92 -3.16 -3.07
CA SER A 40 -6.84 -2.29 -3.81
C SER A 40 -6.55 -2.37 -5.31
N GLU A 41 -7.40 -1.71 -6.10
CA GLU A 41 -7.02 -1.28 -7.44
C GLU A 41 -5.80 -0.33 -7.39
N LEU A 42 -5.15 -0.12 -8.54
CA LEU A 42 -4.28 1.04 -8.74
C LEU A 42 -5.17 2.25 -9.06
N PHE A 43 -5.06 3.31 -8.28
CA PHE A 43 -5.91 4.51 -8.47
C PHE A 43 -5.12 5.81 -8.40
N GLY A 44 -5.51 6.77 -9.22
CA GLY A 44 -4.98 8.13 -9.19
C GLY A 44 -5.83 9.07 -8.33
N ASP A 45 -5.18 10.01 -7.64
CA ASP A 45 -5.80 11.07 -6.84
C ASP A 45 -5.82 12.41 -7.59
N ARG A 46 -7.01 12.89 -7.97
CA ARG A 46 -7.19 14.17 -8.68
C ARG A 46 -7.05 15.40 -7.77
N HIS A 47 -7.08 15.24 -6.45
CA HIS A 47 -7.12 16.35 -5.50
C HIS A 47 -5.77 17.06 -5.35
N ARG A 48 -4.66 16.45 -5.78
CA ARG A 48 -3.31 17.02 -5.68
C ARG A 48 -2.49 16.80 -6.95
N PRO A 49 -2.58 17.71 -7.94
CA PRO A 49 -1.66 17.69 -9.06
C PRO A 49 -0.25 18.08 -8.57
N HIS A 50 0.69 17.14 -8.62
CA HIS A 50 2.12 17.43 -8.49
C HIS A 50 2.70 17.85 -9.85
N ARG A 51 3.92 18.40 -9.89
CA ARG A 51 4.57 18.79 -11.17
C ARG A 51 4.68 17.62 -12.18
N GLY A 52 4.59 16.37 -11.73
CA GLY A 52 4.54 15.14 -12.55
C GLY A 52 3.13 14.55 -12.78
N GLY A 53 2.06 15.24 -12.40
CA GLY A 53 0.67 14.79 -12.50
C GLY A 53 0.07 14.27 -11.18
N ALA A 54 -1.03 13.53 -11.28
CA ALA A 54 -1.73 12.97 -10.13
C ALA A 54 -0.87 11.92 -9.38
N THR A 55 -1.02 11.83 -8.06
CA THR A 55 -0.42 10.74 -7.28
C THR A 55 -1.17 9.44 -7.57
N VAL A 56 -0.42 8.38 -7.89
CA VAL A 56 -0.96 7.02 -8.00
C VAL A 56 -0.77 6.33 -6.67
N ASN A 57 -1.78 5.57 -6.23
CA ASN A 57 -1.77 4.86 -4.97
C ASN A 57 -2.15 3.38 -5.16
N LEU A 58 -1.68 2.55 -4.24
CA LEU A 58 -2.03 1.13 -4.10
C LEU A 58 -2.04 0.76 -2.62
N MET A 59 -3.09 0.11 -2.15
CA MET A 59 -3.15 -0.46 -0.80
C MET A 59 -2.86 -1.95 -0.82
N LEU A 60 -2.08 -2.42 0.14
CA LEU A 60 -1.80 -3.84 0.35
C LEU A 60 -2.18 -4.24 1.77
N ALA A 61 -2.74 -5.44 1.90
CA ALA A 61 -2.83 -6.17 3.15
C ALA A 61 -1.83 -7.33 3.13
N LEU A 62 -0.71 -7.18 3.83
CA LEU A 62 0.37 -8.18 3.83
C LEU A 62 0.40 -8.91 5.18
N GLU A 63 0.17 -10.22 5.18
CA GLU A 63 0.41 -11.05 6.36
C GLU A 63 1.92 -11.19 6.58
N VAL A 64 2.36 -10.91 7.80
CA VAL A 64 3.76 -10.98 8.21
C VAL A 64 3.94 -11.83 9.46
N GLU A 65 5.17 -12.30 9.66
CA GLU A 65 5.55 -13.10 10.83
C GLU A 65 5.27 -12.40 12.17
N ALA A 66 4.85 -13.20 13.16
CA ALA A 66 4.55 -12.75 14.52
C ALA A 66 5.67 -11.94 15.20
N GLY A 67 6.94 -12.25 14.88
CA GLY A 67 8.12 -11.61 15.47
C GLY A 67 8.58 -10.33 14.75
N LEU A 68 7.99 -9.98 13.61
CA LEU A 68 8.37 -8.78 12.87
C LEU A 68 7.85 -7.53 13.59
N THR A 69 8.76 -6.66 14.02
CA THR A 69 8.38 -5.37 14.63
C THR A 69 8.02 -4.34 13.56
N ILE A 70 7.26 -3.32 13.96
CA ILE A 70 6.90 -2.19 13.09
C ILE A 70 8.17 -1.48 12.58
N GLU A 71 9.13 -1.24 13.47
CA GLU A 71 10.38 -0.54 13.13
C GLU A 71 11.23 -1.32 12.13
N ALA A 72 11.23 -2.65 12.24
CA ALA A 72 11.93 -3.52 11.30
C ALA A 72 11.26 -3.47 9.93
N LEU A 73 9.92 -3.53 9.87
CA LEU A 73 9.17 -3.42 8.62
C LEU A 73 9.35 -2.04 7.95
N GLU A 74 9.27 -0.95 8.72
CA GLU A 74 9.49 0.40 8.20
C GLU A 74 10.95 0.64 7.75
N ARG A 75 11.91 -0.13 8.27
CA ARG A 75 13.29 -0.12 7.77
C ARG A 75 13.38 -0.75 6.38
N GLU A 76 12.67 -1.85 6.14
CA GLU A 76 12.56 -2.44 4.80
C GLU A 76 11.89 -1.48 3.83
N PHE A 77 10.87 -0.74 4.27
CA PHE A 77 10.21 0.27 3.43
C PHE A 77 11.20 1.33 2.97
N LYS A 78 11.96 1.91 3.90
CA LYS A 78 13.01 2.90 3.58
C LYS A 78 14.08 2.33 2.64
N ARG A 79 14.46 1.06 2.80
CA ARG A 79 15.41 0.39 1.92
C ARG A 79 14.85 0.27 0.50
N ILE A 80 13.58 -0.13 0.36
CA ILE A 80 12.90 -0.24 -0.94
C ILE A 80 12.77 1.16 -1.56
N GLU A 81 12.24 2.15 -0.83
CA GLU A 81 12.13 3.55 -1.28
C GLU A 81 13.46 4.09 -1.85
N ALA A 82 14.57 3.86 -1.15
CA ALA A 82 15.89 4.31 -1.58
C ALA A 82 16.32 3.66 -2.91
N ALA A 83 15.96 2.40 -3.15
CA ALA A 83 16.24 1.71 -4.41
C ALA A 83 15.49 2.33 -5.61
N PHE A 84 14.36 3.01 -5.35
CA PHE A 84 13.62 3.79 -6.36
C PHE A 84 14.05 5.26 -6.43
N GLY A 85 15.18 5.62 -5.81
CA GLY A 85 15.74 6.97 -5.88
C GLY A 85 15.06 7.98 -4.96
N ARG A 86 14.30 7.53 -3.95
CA ARG A 86 13.70 8.43 -2.96
C ARG A 86 14.80 9.14 -2.16
N GLN A 87 14.96 10.43 -2.39
CA GLN A 87 15.81 11.31 -1.59
C GLN A 87 14.97 12.06 -0.55
N ARG A 88 15.33 11.95 0.72
CA ARG A 88 14.66 12.67 1.82
C ARG A 88 15.36 14.01 2.05
N ASP A 89 14.92 15.04 1.32
CA ASP A 89 15.32 16.42 1.59
C ASP A 89 14.16 17.17 2.26
N PRO A 90 14.22 17.45 3.58
CA PRO A 90 13.14 18.12 4.30
C PRO A 90 12.91 19.57 3.85
N ARG A 91 13.80 20.15 3.04
CA ARG A 91 13.70 21.54 2.55
C ARG A 91 13.13 21.64 1.13
N ARG A 92 12.89 20.52 0.45
CA ARG A 92 12.38 20.49 -0.92
C ARG A 92 11.13 19.62 -0.99
N ALA A 93 10.04 20.18 -1.50
CA ALA A 93 8.90 19.40 -1.98
C ALA A 93 9.34 18.66 -3.26
N MET A 94 10.15 17.62 -3.09
CA MET A 94 10.68 16.83 -4.19
C MET A 94 9.57 15.94 -4.76
N PRO A 95 9.59 15.69 -6.08
CA PRO A 95 8.81 14.62 -6.68
C PRO A 95 9.06 13.30 -5.92
N VAL A 96 8.01 12.53 -5.65
CA VAL A 96 8.09 11.30 -4.86
C VAL A 96 8.02 10.10 -5.80
N PRO A 97 9.17 9.46 -6.15
CA PRO A 97 9.15 8.30 -7.04
C PRO A 97 8.46 7.10 -6.40
N LEU A 98 8.57 6.98 -5.07
CA LEU A 98 7.91 5.97 -4.24
C LEU A 98 7.88 6.44 -2.78
N ASP A 99 6.75 6.23 -2.13
CA ASP A 99 6.50 6.37 -0.69
C ASP A 99 5.80 5.10 -0.22
N ILE A 100 6.28 4.51 0.88
CA ILE A 100 5.69 3.30 1.47
C ILE A 100 5.37 3.58 2.93
N ASP A 101 4.08 3.55 3.25
CA ASP A 101 3.56 3.87 4.57
C ASP A 101 2.89 2.65 5.21
N LEU A 102 3.25 2.34 6.46
CA LEU A 102 2.48 1.40 7.28
C LEU A 102 1.33 2.16 7.94
N LEU A 103 0.09 1.98 7.47
CA LEU A 103 -1.08 2.68 8.01
C LEU A 103 -1.50 2.15 9.37
N GLY A 104 -1.37 0.84 9.56
CA GLY A 104 -1.79 0.14 10.75
C GLY A 104 -1.56 -1.36 10.65
N ARG A 105 -2.02 -2.09 11.66
CA ARG A 105 -1.94 -3.54 11.73
C ARG A 105 -3.27 -4.17 12.14
N ILE A 106 -3.47 -5.42 11.76
CA ILE A 106 -4.58 -6.26 12.22
C ILE A 106 -4.00 -7.49 12.92
N GLY A 107 -4.25 -7.58 14.23
CA GLY A 107 -4.10 -8.79 15.03
C GLY A 107 -5.48 -9.26 15.46
N ASP A 108 -5.81 -9.10 16.74
CA ASP A 108 -7.17 -9.33 17.27
C ASP A 108 -8.19 -8.24 16.88
N GLY A 109 -7.69 -7.13 16.35
CA GLY A 109 -8.45 -5.99 15.85
C GLY A 109 -7.55 -5.04 15.05
N VAL A 110 -8.14 -4.00 14.47
CA VAL A 110 -7.40 -2.98 13.74
C VAL A 110 -6.73 -2.01 14.72
N GLN A 111 -5.45 -1.74 14.50
CA GLN A 111 -4.68 -0.74 15.23
C GLN A 111 -3.99 0.19 14.24
N TRP A 112 -4.47 1.42 14.14
CA TRP A 112 -3.89 2.46 13.30
C TRP A 112 -2.60 3.02 13.92
N GLN A 113 -1.63 3.39 13.09
CA GLN A 113 -0.54 4.20 13.61
C GLN A 113 -1.04 5.62 13.97
N PRO A 114 -0.53 6.25 15.05
CA PRO A 114 -1.02 7.56 15.50
C PRO A 114 -0.98 8.67 14.46
N ARG A 115 -0.09 8.56 13.46
CA ARG A 115 0.13 9.59 12.42
C ARG A 115 -0.80 9.45 11.21
N TYR A 116 -1.54 8.36 11.08
CA TYR A 116 -2.47 8.18 9.96
C TYR A 116 -3.91 8.28 10.43
N ASP A 117 -4.67 8.99 9.63
CA ASP A 117 -6.10 9.10 9.76
C ASP A 117 -6.75 8.27 8.63
N PRO A 118 -7.36 7.11 8.94
CA PRO A 118 -7.99 6.26 7.93
C PRO A 118 -9.20 6.92 7.25
N GLY A 119 -9.74 8.01 7.83
CA GLY A 119 -10.81 8.78 7.22
C GLY A 119 -10.37 9.78 6.15
N ARG A 120 -9.06 9.93 5.88
CA ARG A 120 -8.57 10.71 4.72
C ARG A 120 -9.04 10.04 3.44
N ALA A 121 -9.61 10.81 2.51
CA ALA A 121 -10.29 10.30 1.31
C ALA A 121 -9.52 9.21 0.56
N TYR A 122 -8.25 9.42 0.19
CA TYR A 122 -7.48 8.43 -0.57
C TYR A 122 -7.12 7.17 0.23
N LEU A 123 -6.91 7.31 1.55
CA LEU A 123 -6.67 6.16 2.44
C LEU A 123 -7.95 5.35 2.56
N TYR A 124 -9.07 6.02 2.86
CA TYR A 124 -10.38 5.38 2.94
C TYR A 124 -10.74 4.67 1.63
N HIS A 125 -10.56 5.36 0.48
CA HIS A 125 -10.85 4.83 -0.85
C HIS A 125 -10.10 3.54 -1.17
N GLY A 126 -8.82 3.47 -0.81
CA GLY A 126 -8.03 2.26 -1.02
C GLY A 126 -8.32 1.17 0.02
N LEU A 127 -8.45 1.54 1.31
CA LEU A 127 -8.65 0.61 2.41
C LEU A 127 -9.99 -0.12 2.30
N GLN A 128 -11.06 0.54 1.85
CA GLN A 128 -12.39 -0.07 1.67
C GLN A 128 -12.41 -1.17 0.59
N GLN A 129 -11.39 -1.22 -0.27
CA GLN A 129 -11.30 -2.25 -1.32
C GLN A 129 -10.62 -3.53 -0.84
N LEU A 130 -9.99 -3.50 0.34
CA LEU A 130 -9.31 -4.67 0.89
C LEU A 130 -10.36 -5.66 1.44
N PRO A 131 -10.35 -6.94 1.01
CA PRO A 131 -11.36 -7.94 1.36
C PRO A 131 -11.18 -8.50 2.78
N LEU A 132 -11.14 -7.62 3.78
CA LEU A 132 -10.87 -7.94 5.17
C LEU A 132 -12.06 -7.56 6.06
N PRO A 133 -12.89 -8.51 6.52
CA PRO A 133 -14.10 -8.20 7.29
C PRO A 133 -13.86 -7.38 8.57
N VAL A 134 -12.73 -7.63 9.26
CA VAL A 134 -12.35 -6.87 10.46
C VAL A 134 -12.05 -5.40 10.12
N LEU A 135 -11.39 -5.15 8.99
CA LEU A 135 -11.12 -3.81 8.50
C LEU A 135 -12.40 -3.12 8.02
N GLN A 136 -13.29 -3.82 7.33
CA GLN A 136 -14.54 -3.21 6.84
C GLN A 136 -15.38 -2.67 7.99
N ARG A 137 -15.58 -3.46 9.05
CA ARG A 137 -16.32 -3.01 10.24
C ARG A 137 -15.68 -1.77 10.91
N GLU A 138 -14.36 -1.70 10.88
CA GLU A 138 -13.62 -0.56 11.42
C GLU A 138 -13.80 0.70 10.55
N LEU A 139 -13.77 0.57 9.23
CA LEU A 139 -14.02 1.67 8.30
C LEU A 139 -15.46 2.17 8.39
N ASP A 140 -16.44 1.28 8.53
CA ASP A 140 -17.85 1.64 8.74
C ASP A 140 -18.01 2.49 10.02
N ARG A 141 -17.29 2.11 11.10
CA ARG A 141 -17.26 2.89 12.35
C ARG A 141 -16.64 4.28 12.14
N VAL A 142 -15.55 4.37 11.37
CA VAL A 142 -14.90 5.66 11.03
C VAL A 142 -15.84 6.55 10.22
N SER A 143 -16.54 6.00 9.22
CA SER A 143 -17.54 6.72 8.41
C SER A 143 -18.68 7.23 9.28
N ALA A 144 -19.24 6.39 10.16
CA ALA A 144 -20.31 6.78 11.08
C ALA A 144 -19.88 7.90 12.04
N GLN A 145 -18.66 7.85 12.58
CA GLN A 145 -18.13 8.88 13.47
C GLN A 145 -17.93 10.24 12.78
N ARG A 146 -17.62 10.23 11.48
CA ARG A 146 -17.32 11.44 10.72
C ARG A 146 -18.52 12.01 9.98
N GLY A 147 -19.63 11.28 9.92
CA GLY A 147 -20.84 11.71 9.24
C GLY A 147 -20.67 11.87 7.73
N PHE A 148 -19.70 11.18 7.10
CA PHE A 148 -19.56 11.16 5.65
C PHE A 148 -20.04 9.83 5.08
N ALA A 149 -20.63 9.89 3.89
CA ALA A 149 -20.97 8.70 3.10
C ALA A 149 -19.70 8.20 2.37
N PRO A 150 -19.38 6.90 2.39
CA PRO A 150 -18.24 6.32 1.67
C PRO A 150 -18.14 6.76 0.20
N GLU A 151 -19.30 6.90 -0.47
CA GLU A 151 -19.41 7.29 -1.87
C GLU A 151 -18.94 8.73 -2.11
N GLN A 152 -19.17 9.62 -1.16
CA GLN A 152 -18.70 11.00 -1.23
C GLN A 152 -17.17 11.05 -1.10
N ASN A 153 -16.62 10.18 -0.26
CA ASN A 153 -15.18 10.05 -0.09
C ASN A 153 -14.50 9.38 -1.28
N ALA A 154 -15.22 8.61 -2.10
CA ALA A 154 -14.71 8.01 -3.34
C ALA A 154 -14.65 9.01 -4.53
N SER A 155 -15.21 10.21 -4.38
CA SER A 155 -15.17 11.22 -5.45
C SER A 155 -13.76 11.78 -5.67
N GLY A 156 -13.36 11.90 -6.94
CA GLY A 156 -12.04 12.42 -7.33
C GLY A 156 -10.93 11.39 -7.47
N PHE A 157 -11.24 10.09 -7.33
CA PHE A 157 -10.33 9.00 -7.70
C PHE A 157 -10.67 8.42 -9.07
N TYR A 158 -9.67 7.86 -9.74
CA TYR A 158 -9.87 7.13 -11.00
C TYR A 158 -9.01 5.88 -11.03
N GLY A 159 -9.61 4.75 -11.43
CA GLY A 159 -8.90 3.49 -11.59
C GLY A 159 -7.95 3.52 -12.78
N LEU A 160 -6.77 2.93 -12.58
CA LEU A 160 -5.74 2.69 -13.59
C LEU A 160 -5.63 1.21 -13.93
N ALA A 161 -5.80 0.34 -12.94
CA ALA A 161 -5.90 -1.10 -13.11
C ALA A 161 -6.66 -1.72 -11.93
N SER A 162 -7.50 -2.73 -12.19
CA SER A 162 -8.33 -3.35 -11.16
C SER A 162 -7.50 -4.13 -10.12
N ALA A 163 -8.05 -4.33 -8.93
CA ALA A 163 -7.44 -5.19 -7.90
C ALA A 163 -7.11 -6.58 -8.45
N ALA A 164 -8.03 -7.18 -9.24
CA ALA A 164 -7.81 -8.48 -9.87
C ALA A 164 -6.62 -8.49 -10.85
N PHE A 165 -6.34 -7.38 -11.55
CA PHE A 165 -5.13 -7.26 -12.36
C PHE A 165 -3.88 -7.25 -11.48
N VAL A 166 -3.88 -6.44 -10.41
CA VAL A 166 -2.75 -6.33 -9.48
C VAL A 166 -2.43 -7.68 -8.84
N GLU A 167 -3.45 -8.39 -8.33
CA GLU A 167 -3.28 -9.72 -7.73
C GLU A 167 -2.63 -10.70 -8.70
N ARG A 168 -3.12 -10.76 -9.95
CA ARG A 168 -2.52 -11.63 -10.99
C ARG A 168 -1.10 -11.23 -11.32
N TYR A 169 -0.80 -9.93 -11.41
CA TYR A 169 0.55 -9.43 -11.66
C TYR A 169 1.51 -9.86 -10.55
N LEU A 170 1.12 -9.65 -9.28
CA LEU A 170 1.94 -9.99 -8.12
C LEU A 170 2.17 -11.52 -8.01
N ALA A 171 1.13 -12.31 -8.25
CA ALA A 171 1.25 -13.77 -8.28
C ALA A 171 2.21 -14.25 -9.39
N ALA A 172 2.06 -13.73 -10.61
CA ALA A 172 2.95 -14.07 -11.72
C ALA A 172 4.41 -13.67 -11.47
N SER A 173 4.64 -12.53 -10.81
CA SER A 173 5.97 -12.05 -10.42
C SER A 173 6.60 -12.88 -9.30
N ALA A 174 5.81 -13.49 -8.40
CA ALA A 174 6.30 -14.47 -7.45
C ALA A 174 6.79 -15.75 -8.17
N THR A 175 5.98 -16.31 -9.07
CA THR A 175 6.34 -17.52 -9.83
C THR A 175 7.61 -17.36 -10.66
N ARG A 176 7.75 -16.23 -11.38
CA ARG A 176 8.95 -15.95 -12.18
C ARG A 176 10.23 -15.95 -11.34
N ARG A 177 10.17 -15.44 -10.11
CA ARG A 177 11.32 -15.39 -9.19
C ARG A 177 11.70 -16.77 -8.66
N SER A 178 10.71 -17.60 -8.34
CA SER A 178 10.94 -18.99 -7.93
C SER A 178 11.67 -19.76 -9.03
N MET A 179 11.21 -19.66 -10.28
CA MET A 179 11.84 -20.33 -11.42
C MET A 179 13.28 -19.84 -11.68
N GLN A 180 13.53 -18.52 -11.58
CA GLN A 180 14.90 -17.98 -11.73
C GLN A 180 15.84 -18.47 -10.64
N THR A 181 15.35 -18.63 -9.41
CA THR A 181 16.15 -19.12 -8.28
C THR A 181 16.49 -20.61 -8.44
N GLU A 182 15.57 -21.41 -8.99
CA GLU A 182 15.80 -22.83 -9.29
C GLU A 182 16.80 -23.02 -10.43
N MET A 183 16.76 -22.19 -11.48
CA MET A 183 17.72 -22.26 -12.58
C MET A 183 19.15 -21.83 -12.21
N GLN A 184 19.32 -21.11 -11.11
CA GLN A 184 20.63 -20.64 -10.62
C GLN A 184 21.27 -21.57 -9.57
N ARG A 185 20.60 -22.66 -9.18
CA ARG A 185 21.09 -23.69 -8.25
C ARG A 185 21.53 -24.93 -9.01
#